data_AF-A0A4R9GX33-F1
#
_entry.id   AF-A0A4R9GX33-F1
#
_cell.length_a   1.000
_cell.length_b   1.000
_cell.length_c   1.000
_cell.angle_alpha   90.00
_cell.angle_beta   90.00
_cell.angle_gamma   90.00
#
_symmetry.space_group_name_H-M   'P 1'
#
loop_
_entity.id
_entity.type
_entity.pdbx_description
1 polymer ?
#
loop_
_entity_poly.entity_id
_entity_poly.type
_entity_poly.pdbx_seq_one_letter_code
_entity_poly.pdbx_strand_id
1 'polypeptide(L)'
;MTRLAIPFNGHTEVDLSNPSPGSIAKARSEAQAGKIFSAVLIILSDCVTVDGKPIEDIKKIPWRSAEALMKEIFTSASNLARYFEGTSVCRFCETQNIHKKKDAEDDRIDLTTIVTKYSDDLDRTIKIEVPKDPELRRKLVGEKYANESDEDYKLRLETLKVISRPDGKLKILTMTFRDHTLEDMIMISKKAKDNFEFNNKLYFEILIDADFAWDGKDEREFETVQDIKNKFRNTEQDLFALNSIYYYDSIYAELTAVGLQATRLICQGCRTDYEFDVPFPNFFASALRPKTSGSISGKGRG
;
A
#
# COMPACT_ATOMS: atom_id res chain seq x y z
N MET A 1 -20.65 0.48 -19.37
CA MET A 1 -19.28 -0.04 -19.54
C MET A 1 -18.37 1.17 -19.61
N THR A 2 -17.39 1.24 -18.71
CA THR A 2 -16.48 2.38 -18.59
C THR A 2 -15.09 1.90 -18.97
N ARG A 3 -14.40 2.62 -19.87
CA ARG A 3 -13.04 2.30 -20.29
C ARG A 3 -12.06 3.20 -19.53
N LEU A 4 -11.03 2.62 -18.92
CA LEU A 4 -10.04 3.34 -18.13
C LEU A 4 -8.63 3.05 -18.64
N ALA A 5 -7.81 4.09 -18.73
CA ALA A 5 -6.37 3.99 -19.00
C ALA A 5 -5.68 3.50 -17.73
N ILE A 6 -5.50 2.18 -17.63
CA ILE A 6 -4.79 1.55 -16.52
C ILE A 6 -3.79 0.61 -17.15
N PRO A 7 -2.53 1.04 -17.22
CA PRO A 7 -1.53 0.22 -17.86
C PRO A 7 -1.26 -1.00 -16.96
N PHE A 8 -1.43 -2.20 -17.53
CA PHE A 8 -1.14 -3.47 -16.88
C PHE A 8 -0.85 -4.60 -17.88
N ASN A 9 0.27 -5.32 -17.70
CA ASN A 9 0.64 -6.50 -18.49
C ASN A 9 0.55 -6.31 -20.02
N GLY A 10 1.00 -5.15 -20.52
CA GLY A 10 0.93 -4.80 -21.95
C GLY A 10 -0.42 -4.28 -22.43
N HIS A 11 -1.42 -4.21 -21.56
CA HIS A 11 -2.68 -3.50 -21.82
C HIS A 11 -2.53 -2.04 -21.39
N THR A 12 -2.99 -1.10 -22.20
CA THR A 12 -3.03 0.33 -21.85
C THR A 12 -4.38 0.75 -21.29
N GLU A 13 -5.43 -0.04 -21.56
CA GLU A 13 -6.80 0.26 -21.20
C GLU A 13 -7.56 -1.02 -20.80
N VAL A 14 -8.54 -0.85 -19.92
CA VAL A 14 -9.43 -1.92 -19.47
C VAL A 14 -10.88 -1.47 -19.49
N ASP A 15 -11.77 -2.42 -19.76
CA ASP A 15 -13.22 -2.23 -19.74
C ASP A 15 -13.80 -2.70 -18.40
N LEU A 16 -14.64 -1.87 -17.80
CA LEU A 16 -15.31 -2.14 -16.53
C LEU A 16 -16.80 -2.40 -16.68
N SER A 17 -17.25 -3.45 -16.01
CA SER A 17 -18.66 -3.76 -15.78
C SER A 17 -19.02 -3.72 -14.28
N ASN A 18 -20.32 -3.75 -14.01
CA ASN A 18 -20.82 -3.86 -12.64
C ASN A 18 -20.58 -5.27 -12.09
N PRO A 19 -20.32 -5.42 -10.78
CA PRO A 19 -20.14 -6.72 -10.16
C PRO A 19 -21.47 -7.49 -10.12
N SER A 20 -21.40 -8.77 -10.47
CA SER A 20 -22.53 -9.70 -10.36
C SER A 20 -22.93 -9.95 -8.90
N PRO A 21 -24.21 -10.26 -8.61
CA PRO A 21 -24.62 -10.61 -7.25
C PRO A 21 -23.82 -11.78 -6.65
N GLY A 22 -23.41 -12.73 -7.49
CA GLY A 22 -22.59 -13.88 -7.09
C GLY A 22 -21.17 -13.50 -6.68
N SER A 23 -20.52 -12.58 -7.41
CA SER A 23 -19.18 -12.10 -7.05
C SER A 23 -19.22 -11.27 -5.77
N ILE A 24 -20.24 -10.41 -5.59
CA ILE A 24 -20.44 -9.64 -4.35
C ILE A 24 -20.60 -10.58 -3.15
N ALA A 25 -21.45 -11.61 -3.25
CA ALA A 25 -21.67 -12.54 -2.15
C ALA A 25 -20.39 -13.30 -1.75
N LYS A 26 -19.61 -13.76 -2.74
CA LYS A 26 -18.33 -14.44 -2.51
C LYS A 26 -17.29 -13.49 -1.91
N ALA A 27 -17.12 -12.30 -2.48
CA ALA A 27 -16.19 -11.28 -1.98
C ALA A 27 -16.54 -10.88 -0.53
N ARG A 28 -17.83 -10.73 -0.22
CA ARG A 28 -18.29 -10.45 1.15
C ARG A 28 -17.92 -11.56 2.12
N SER A 29 -18.10 -12.82 1.73
CA SER A 29 -17.72 -13.96 2.56
C SER A 29 -16.20 -13.99 2.84
N GLU A 30 -15.37 -13.74 1.83
CA GLU A 30 -13.92 -13.65 1.99
C GLU A 30 -13.50 -12.45 2.87
N ALA A 31 -14.11 -11.28 2.66
CA ALA A 31 -13.85 -10.08 3.46
C ALA A 31 -14.22 -10.29 4.95
N GLN A 32 -15.34 -10.96 5.22
CA GLN A 32 -15.74 -11.33 6.59
C GLN A 32 -14.78 -12.33 7.26
N ALA A 33 -14.09 -13.16 6.46
CA ALA A 33 -13.03 -14.04 6.93
C ALA A 33 -11.66 -13.34 7.04
N GLY A 34 -11.61 -12.00 6.89
CA GLY A 34 -10.37 -11.20 6.95
C GLY A 34 -9.51 -11.26 5.69
N LYS A 35 -9.98 -11.90 4.60
CA LYS A 35 -9.22 -12.12 3.37
C LYS A 35 -9.52 -11.04 2.32
N ILE A 36 -9.27 -9.78 2.69
CA ILE A 36 -9.63 -8.60 1.88
C ILE A 36 -9.04 -8.64 0.47
N PHE A 37 -7.75 -8.97 0.32
CA PHE A 37 -7.12 -9.00 -1.01
C PHE A 37 -7.68 -10.11 -1.91
N SER A 38 -8.06 -11.26 -1.34
CA SER A 38 -8.76 -12.31 -2.10
C SER A 38 -10.17 -11.89 -2.50
N ALA A 39 -10.86 -11.14 -1.65
CA ALA A 39 -12.15 -10.56 -1.98
C ALA A 39 -12.05 -9.52 -3.12
N VAL A 40 -11.00 -8.70 -3.14
CA VAL A 40 -10.72 -7.76 -4.25
C VAL A 40 -10.52 -8.51 -5.55
N LEU A 41 -9.70 -9.58 -5.53
CA LEU A 41 -9.48 -10.42 -6.71
C LEU A 41 -10.80 -10.94 -7.30
N ILE A 42 -11.73 -11.41 -6.47
CA ILE A 42 -13.05 -11.90 -6.92
C ILE A 42 -13.82 -10.83 -7.69
N ILE A 43 -13.85 -9.59 -7.19
CA ILE A 43 -14.55 -8.49 -7.87
C ILE A 43 -13.85 -8.12 -9.17
N LEU A 44 -12.52 -7.97 -9.16
CA LEU A 44 -11.77 -7.61 -10.35
C LEU A 44 -11.88 -8.68 -11.45
N SER A 45 -11.79 -9.96 -11.11
CA SER A 45 -11.99 -11.07 -12.08
C SER A 45 -13.37 -11.08 -12.74
N ASP A 46 -14.39 -10.54 -12.05
CA ASP A 46 -15.77 -10.49 -12.56
C ASP A 46 -16.03 -9.22 -13.39
N CYS A 47 -15.32 -8.12 -13.09
CA CYS A 47 -15.64 -6.79 -13.61
C CYS A 47 -14.67 -6.26 -14.65
N VAL A 48 -13.43 -6.76 -14.69
CA VAL A 48 -12.35 -6.20 -15.51
C VAL A 48 -12.12 -7.08 -16.73
N THR A 49 -12.25 -6.48 -17.91
CA THR A 49 -12.07 -7.15 -19.20
C THR A 49 -11.20 -6.31 -20.13
N VAL A 50 -10.63 -6.93 -21.17
CA VAL A 50 -10.01 -6.26 -22.31
C VAL A 50 -10.70 -6.77 -23.57
N ASP A 51 -11.22 -5.86 -24.38
CA ASP A 51 -12.00 -6.19 -25.59
C ASP A 51 -13.14 -7.18 -25.29
N GLY A 52 -13.79 -6.99 -24.13
CA GLY A 52 -14.88 -7.83 -23.63
C GLY A 52 -14.49 -9.24 -23.15
N LYS A 53 -13.19 -9.55 -23.03
CA LYS A 53 -12.68 -10.83 -22.51
C LYS A 53 -12.07 -10.67 -21.12
N PRO A 54 -12.30 -11.63 -20.20
CA PRO A 54 -11.63 -11.63 -18.90
C PRO A 54 -10.10 -11.66 -19.03
N ILE A 55 -9.42 -10.98 -18.12
CA ILE A 55 -7.95 -11.00 -18.03
C ILE A 55 -7.53 -12.18 -17.14
N GLU A 56 -6.79 -13.15 -17.70
CA GLU A 56 -6.36 -14.35 -16.97
C GLU A 56 -5.44 -14.04 -15.78
N ASP A 57 -4.55 -13.06 -15.95
CA ASP A 57 -3.51 -12.72 -14.98
C ASP A 57 -3.86 -11.50 -14.10
N ILE A 58 -5.14 -11.19 -13.91
CA ILE A 58 -5.60 -9.99 -13.17
C ILE A 58 -4.95 -9.82 -11.78
N LYS A 59 -4.50 -10.89 -11.14
CA LYS A 59 -3.77 -10.86 -9.87
C LYS A 59 -2.39 -10.17 -9.95
N LYS A 60 -1.76 -10.07 -11.12
CA LYS A 60 -0.46 -9.41 -11.28
C LYS A 60 -0.60 -7.88 -11.37
N ILE A 61 -1.82 -7.34 -11.35
CA ILE A 61 -2.03 -5.89 -11.41
C ILE A 61 -1.33 -5.20 -10.23
N PRO A 62 -0.66 -4.05 -10.45
CA PRO A 62 -0.18 -3.22 -9.34
C PRO A 62 -1.32 -2.95 -8.36
N TRP A 63 -1.07 -3.14 -7.06
CA TRP A 63 -2.11 -3.04 -6.03
C TRP A 63 -2.79 -1.67 -6.04
N ARG A 64 -2.01 -0.60 -6.23
CA ARG A 64 -2.55 0.77 -6.31
C ARG A 64 -3.49 0.97 -7.51
N SER A 65 -3.22 0.31 -8.62
CA SER A 65 -4.13 0.26 -9.77
C SER A 65 -5.37 -0.58 -9.48
N ALA A 66 -5.26 -1.67 -8.69
CA ALA A 66 -6.43 -2.40 -8.20
C ALA A 66 -7.32 -1.53 -7.29
N GLU A 67 -6.75 -0.74 -6.38
CA GLU A 67 -7.53 0.16 -5.52
C GLU A 67 -8.32 1.19 -6.34
N ALA A 68 -7.68 1.76 -7.36
CA ALA A 68 -8.28 2.66 -8.33
C ALA A 68 -9.46 2.01 -9.07
N LEU A 69 -9.24 0.83 -9.65
CA LEU A 69 -10.27 0.05 -10.33
C LEU A 69 -11.46 -0.24 -9.44
N MET A 70 -11.20 -0.67 -8.20
CA MET A 70 -12.24 -0.97 -7.24
C MET A 70 -13.09 0.25 -6.93
N LYS A 71 -12.48 1.44 -6.81
CA LYS A 71 -13.23 2.69 -6.64
C LYS A 71 -14.13 2.98 -7.83
N GLU A 72 -13.64 2.82 -9.06
CA GLU A 72 -14.41 3.10 -10.27
C GLU A 72 -15.54 2.08 -10.49
N ILE A 73 -15.29 0.79 -10.24
CA ILE A 73 -16.31 -0.27 -10.26
C ILE A 73 -17.43 0.05 -9.25
N PHE A 74 -17.07 0.43 -8.03
CA PHE A 74 -18.05 0.70 -6.98
C PHE A 74 -18.78 2.03 -7.15
N THR A 75 -18.16 3.02 -7.77
CA THR A 75 -18.81 4.31 -8.07
C THR A 75 -19.79 4.18 -9.25
N SER A 76 -19.44 3.40 -10.27
CA SER A 76 -20.28 3.18 -11.46
C SER A 76 -21.42 2.19 -11.21
N ALA A 77 -21.22 1.19 -10.35
CA ALA A 77 -22.27 0.32 -9.85
C ALA A 77 -23.11 1.06 -8.81
N SER A 78 -24.15 1.78 -9.26
CA SER A 78 -25.11 2.62 -8.49
C SER A 78 -25.76 2.00 -7.22
N ASN A 79 -25.40 0.77 -6.86
CA ASN A 79 -25.95 -0.06 -5.79
C ASN A 79 -25.03 -0.24 -4.57
N LEU A 80 -23.83 0.34 -4.57
CA LEU A 80 -22.85 0.20 -3.47
C LEU A 80 -22.68 1.51 -2.67
N ALA A 81 -22.10 1.41 -1.48
CA ALA A 81 -22.02 2.53 -0.54
C ALA A 81 -21.16 3.68 -1.09
N ARG A 82 -21.79 4.86 -1.31
CA ARG A 82 -21.11 6.11 -1.72
C ARG A 82 -20.29 6.76 -0.60
N TYR A 83 -20.60 6.42 0.64
CA TYR A 83 -20.06 7.09 1.82
C TYR A 83 -19.32 6.09 2.72
N PHE A 84 -18.21 6.53 3.29
CA PHE A 84 -17.47 5.79 4.30
C PHE A 84 -17.87 6.22 5.71
N GLU A 85 -18.22 5.23 6.53
CA GLU A 85 -18.46 5.37 7.97
C GLU A 85 -17.26 4.86 8.74
N GLY A 86 -16.74 5.65 9.68
CA GLY A 86 -15.55 5.28 10.42
C GLY A 86 -15.02 6.39 11.31
N THR A 87 -13.77 6.26 11.72
CA THR A 87 -13.09 7.27 12.55
C THR A 87 -11.77 7.65 11.93
N SER A 88 -11.44 8.94 11.99
CA SER A 88 -10.11 9.47 11.67
C SER A 88 -9.54 10.17 12.90
N VAL A 89 -8.22 10.25 13.00
CA VAL A 89 -7.53 10.94 14.10
C VAL A 89 -6.79 12.14 13.53
N CYS A 90 -7.02 13.32 14.10
CA CYS A 90 -6.31 14.52 13.69
C CYS A 90 -4.83 14.42 14.09
N ARG A 91 -3.92 14.55 13.12
CA ARG A 91 -2.47 14.51 13.38
C ARG A 91 -1.93 15.68 14.22
N PHE A 92 -2.73 16.75 14.38
CA PHE A 92 -2.30 17.96 15.09
C PHE A 92 -2.74 18.02 16.55
N CYS A 93 -3.95 17.54 16.86
CA CYS A 93 -4.52 17.63 18.21
C CYS A 93 -5.06 16.29 18.73
N GLU A 94 -4.80 15.20 17.99
CA GLU A 94 -5.13 13.81 18.33
C GLU A 94 -6.63 13.54 18.55
N THR A 95 -7.49 14.53 18.23
CA THR A 95 -8.94 14.39 18.34
C THR A 95 -9.43 13.35 17.35
N GLN A 96 -10.21 12.39 17.85
CA GLN A 96 -10.89 11.39 17.04
C GLN A 96 -12.16 12.00 16.43
N ASN A 97 -12.20 12.08 15.11
CA ASN A 97 -13.37 12.49 14.34
C ASN A 97 -14.20 11.26 13.99
N ILE A 98 -15.50 11.28 14.31
CA ILE A 98 -16.41 10.18 14.02
C ILE A 98 -17.25 10.54 12.80
N HIS A 99 -17.04 9.82 11.70
CA HIS A 99 -17.74 9.95 10.43
C HIS A 99 -18.94 9.01 10.39
N LYS A 100 -20.14 9.56 10.60
CA LYS A 100 -21.39 8.81 10.60
C LYS A 100 -22.51 9.69 10.11
N LYS A 101 -23.58 9.09 9.59
CA LYS A 101 -24.81 9.81 9.30
C LYS A 101 -25.45 10.25 10.63
N LYS A 102 -25.68 11.55 10.83
CA LYS A 102 -26.39 12.07 12.01
C LYS A 102 -27.62 12.85 11.53
N ASP A 103 -28.83 12.32 11.73
CA ASP A 103 -30.10 13.03 11.48
C ASP A 103 -30.09 13.98 10.25
N ALA A 104 -29.91 15.30 10.46
CA ALA A 104 -29.90 16.34 9.42
C ALA A 104 -28.53 16.64 8.76
N GLU A 105 -27.42 16.13 9.31
CA GLU A 105 -26.05 16.34 8.81
C GLU A 105 -25.36 15.00 8.48
N ASP A 106 -24.84 14.89 7.26
CA ASP A 106 -24.08 13.71 6.82
C ASP A 106 -22.57 14.01 6.84
N ASP A 107 -21.92 13.68 7.97
CA ASP A 107 -20.47 13.88 8.19
C ASP A 107 -19.60 12.75 7.60
N ARG A 108 -20.19 11.85 6.81
CA ARG A 108 -19.49 10.71 6.22
C ARG A 108 -18.59 11.17 5.07
N ILE A 109 -17.48 10.47 4.88
CA ILE A 109 -16.55 10.77 3.78
C ILE A 109 -17.19 10.32 2.46
N ASP A 110 -17.44 11.24 1.53
CA ASP A 110 -17.90 10.92 0.17
C ASP A 110 -16.74 10.29 -0.60
N LEU A 111 -16.88 9.02 -0.95
CA LEU A 111 -15.83 8.25 -1.61
C LEU A 111 -15.59 8.69 -3.05
N THR A 112 -16.56 9.41 -3.64
CA THR A 112 -16.44 9.94 -5.01
C THR A 112 -15.48 11.14 -5.10
N THR A 113 -15.18 11.80 -3.98
CA THR A 113 -14.23 12.93 -3.95
C THR A 113 -12.78 12.50 -3.79
N ILE A 114 -12.53 11.22 -3.48
CA ILE A 114 -11.18 10.67 -3.37
C ILE A 114 -10.53 10.70 -4.76
N VAL A 115 -9.44 11.46 -4.89
CA VAL A 115 -8.68 11.52 -6.12
C VAL A 115 -7.91 10.22 -6.31
N THR A 116 -7.82 9.79 -7.56
CA THR A 116 -7.04 8.62 -7.95
C THR A 116 -5.93 9.07 -8.87
N LYS A 117 -4.69 8.71 -8.53
CA LYS A 117 -3.51 9.00 -9.35
C LYS A 117 -3.05 7.72 -10.02
N TYR A 118 -2.78 7.79 -11.32
CA TYR A 118 -2.30 6.65 -12.10
C TYR A 118 -0.80 6.81 -12.39
N SER A 119 -0.09 5.70 -12.52
CA SER A 119 1.24 5.67 -13.13
C SER A 119 1.07 5.43 -14.62
N ASP A 120 1.75 6.21 -15.45
CA ASP A 120 1.89 5.91 -16.88
C ASP A 120 3.04 4.93 -17.14
N ASP A 121 3.88 4.68 -16.13
CA ASP A 121 5.01 3.77 -16.17
C ASP A 121 4.62 2.37 -15.65
N LEU A 122 4.63 1.38 -16.55
CA LEU A 122 4.36 -0.03 -16.29
C LEU A 122 5.44 -0.72 -15.49
N ASP A 123 6.68 -0.26 -15.65
CA ASP A 123 7.89 -0.86 -15.10
C ASP A 123 8.49 0.04 -14.02
N ARG A 124 7.62 0.81 -13.34
CA ARG A 124 8.03 1.74 -12.30
C ARG A 124 8.86 1.03 -11.25
N THR A 125 10.08 1.51 -11.08
CA THR A 125 10.98 1.09 -10.00
C THR A 125 11.19 2.22 -9.00
N ILE A 126 11.27 1.85 -7.73
CA ILE A 126 11.53 2.75 -6.61
C ILE A 126 12.95 2.49 -6.13
N LYS A 127 13.85 3.42 -6.37
CA LYS A 127 15.24 3.35 -5.87
C LYS A 127 15.40 4.19 -4.62
N ILE A 128 15.85 3.56 -3.55
CA ILE A 128 16.24 4.22 -2.31
C ILE A 128 17.76 4.24 -2.24
N GLU A 129 18.33 5.41 -1.98
CA GLU A 129 19.77 5.63 -1.87
C GLU A 129 20.08 6.59 -0.73
N VAL A 130 21.31 6.51 -0.24
CA VAL A 130 21.82 7.46 0.75
C VAL A 130 21.92 8.84 0.08
N PRO A 131 21.35 9.91 0.69
CA PRO A 131 21.39 11.25 0.10
C PRO A 131 22.81 11.69 -0.21
N LYS A 132 23.05 12.46 -1.26
CA LYS A 132 24.42 12.92 -1.59
C LYS A 132 24.94 14.00 -0.63
N ASP A 133 24.04 14.74 0.00
CA ASP A 133 24.35 15.82 0.94
C ASP A 133 24.81 15.28 2.31
N PRO A 134 26.05 15.56 2.75
CA PRO A 134 26.57 15.14 4.05
C PRO A 134 25.84 15.75 5.26
N GLU A 135 25.27 16.94 5.16
CA GLU A 135 24.48 17.53 6.26
C GLU A 135 23.16 16.79 6.42
N LEU A 136 22.48 16.52 5.31
CA LEU A 136 21.26 15.72 5.33
C LEU A 136 21.51 14.30 5.85
N ARG A 137 22.60 13.63 5.45
CA ARG A 137 22.98 12.31 6.01
C ARG A 137 23.05 12.33 7.54
N ARG A 138 23.79 13.30 8.09
CA ARG A 138 23.95 13.45 9.55
C ARG A 138 22.63 13.72 10.24
N LYS A 139 21.78 14.55 9.64
CA LYS A 139 20.44 14.83 10.17
C LYS A 139 19.54 13.59 10.21
N LEU A 140 19.59 12.75 9.17
CA LEU A 140 18.75 11.56 9.06
C LEU A 140 19.22 10.39 9.93
N VAL A 141 20.53 10.17 10.00
CA VAL A 141 21.16 9.07 10.76
C VAL A 141 21.32 9.43 12.25
N GLY A 142 21.36 10.73 12.56
CA GLY A 142 21.56 11.25 13.91
C GLY A 142 23.02 11.25 14.32
N GLU A 143 23.26 11.58 15.59
CA GLU A 143 24.61 11.66 16.15
C GLU A 143 25.24 10.27 16.35
N LYS A 144 26.57 10.28 16.53
CA LYS A 144 27.35 9.09 16.87
C LYS A 144 26.91 8.54 18.23
N TYR A 145 26.74 7.23 18.35
CA TYR A 145 26.45 6.62 19.65
C TYR A 145 27.69 6.62 20.56
N ALA A 146 27.48 6.63 21.87
CA ALA A 146 28.57 6.73 22.86
C ALA A 146 29.62 5.60 22.75
N ASN A 147 29.21 4.42 22.30
CA ASN A 147 30.05 3.23 22.12
C ASN A 147 30.36 2.91 20.64
N GLU A 148 30.04 3.82 19.71
CA GLU A 148 30.30 3.64 18.28
C GLU A 148 31.67 4.25 17.92
N SER A 149 32.44 3.49 17.13
CA SER A 149 33.72 3.96 16.59
C SER A 149 33.49 5.04 15.53
N ASP A 150 34.49 5.89 15.26
CA ASP A 150 34.37 6.89 14.19
C ASP A 150 34.22 6.23 12.81
N GLU A 151 34.82 5.06 12.62
CA GLU A 151 34.73 4.27 11.39
C GLU A 151 33.33 3.69 11.19
N ASP A 152 32.73 3.10 12.23
CA ASP A 152 31.38 2.54 12.16
C ASP A 152 30.34 3.67 11.98
N TYR A 153 30.53 4.81 12.63
CA TYR A 153 29.66 5.98 12.43
C TYR A 153 29.73 6.51 11.00
N LYS A 154 30.94 6.64 10.46
CA LYS A 154 31.13 7.02 9.06
C LYS A 154 30.45 6.02 8.12
N LEU A 155 30.59 4.73 8.39
CA LEU A 155 29.94 3.68 7.61
C LEU A 155 28.41 3.78 7.67
N ARG A 156 27.84 4.07 8.85
CA ARG A 156 26.40 4.27 9.05
C ARG A 156 25.87 5.49 8.26
N LEU A 157 26.67 6.55 8.15
CA LEU A 157 26.34 7.72 7.33
C LEU A 157 26.37 7.44 5.81
N GLU A 158 27.19 6.50 5.37
CA GLU A 158 27.44 6.21 3.94
C GLU A 158 26.63 5.01 3.41
N THR A 159 25.85 4.34 4.25
CA THR A 159 25.09 3.13 3.88
C THR A 159 23.61 3.24 4.28
N LEU A 160 22.75 2.51 3.57
CA LEU A 160 21.37 2.28 4.03
C LEU A 160 21.35 1.32 5.23
N LYS A 161 22.22 0.31 5.18
CA LYS A 161 22.33 -0.75 6.18
C LYS A 161 23.73 -1.34 6.22
N VAL A 162 24.19 -1.64 7.43
CA VAL A 162 25.34 -2.53 7.67
C VAL A 162 24.87 -3.76 8.42
N ILE A 163 25.29 -4.94 7.96
CA ILE A 163 25.04 -6.21 8.63
C ILE A 163 26.39 -6.84 8.95
N SER A 164 26.77 -6.76 10.23
CA SER A 164 28.00 -7.35 10.74
C SER A 164 27.80 -8.83 11.02
N ARG A 165 28.72 -9.66 10.53
CA ARG A 165 28.76 -11.09 10.76
C ARG A 165 30.15 -11.53 11.22
N PRO A 166 30.31 -12.71 11.83
CA PRO A 166 31.62 -13.19 12.29
C PRO A 166 32.67 -13.33 11.16
N ASP A 167 32.21 -13.49 9.92
CA ASP A 167 32.99 -13.75 8.72
C ASP A 167 33.16 -12.53 7.81
N GLY A 168 32.46 -11.42 8.07
CA GLY A 168 32.50 -10.20 7.25
C GLY A 168 31.38 -9.20 7.56
N LYS A 169 31.35 -8.08 6.85
CA LYS A 169 30.29 -7.06 6.89
C LYS A 169 29.67 -6.91 5.50
N LEU A 170 28.34 -7.02 5.45
CA LEU A 170 27.55 -6.67 4.26
C LEU A 170 27.09 -5.22 4.38
N LYS A 171 27.41 -4.40 3.39
CA LYS A 171 27.10 -2.97 3.32
C LYS A 171 26.12 -2.76 2.18
N ILE A 172 24.87 -2.37 2.49
CA ILE A 172 23.88 -2.05 1.46
C ILE A 172 23.90 -0.55 1.21
N LEU A 173 24.12 -0.17 -0.04
CA LEU A 173 24.27 1.22 -0.49
C LEU A 173 22.98 1.74 -1.12
N THR A 174 22.29 0.89 -1.88
CA THR A 174 21.02 1.20 -2.52
C THR A 174 20.10 -0.02 -2.47
N MET A 175 18.79 0.22 -2.56
CA MET A 175 17.79 -0.82 -2.77
C MET A 175 16.81 -0.36 -3.83
N THR A 176 16.47 -1.24 -4.76
CA THR A 176 15.49 -0.97 -5.81
C THR A 176 14.33 -1.95 -5.70
N PHE A 177 13.13 -1.39 -5.67
CA PHE A 177 11.88 -2.11 -5.51
C PHE A 177 11.02 -1.95 -6.76
N ARG A 178 10.26 -2.98 -7.11
CA ARG A 178 9.11 -2.84 -8.04
C ARG A 178 7.87 -2.44 -7.25
N ASP A 179 6.84 -1.95 -7.94
CA ASP A 179 5.51 -1.86 -7.34
C ASP A 179 5.01 -3.26 -6.91
N HIS A 180 4.27 -3.30 -5.80
CA HIS A 180 3.62 -4.52 -5.32
C HIS A 180 2.34 -4.77 -6.09
N THR A 181 2.08 -6.04 -6.39
CA THR A 181 0.90 -6.52 -7.12
C THR A 181 -0.17 -7.01 -6.15
N LEU A 182 -1.39 -7.20 -6.65
CA LEU A 182 -2.45 -7.85 -5.89
C LEU A 182 -2.04 -9.26 -5.42
N GLU A 183 -1.28 -10.00 -6.23
CA GLU A 183 -0.75 -11.32 -5.88
C GLU A 183 0.21 -11.26 -4.68
N ASP A 184 1.11 -10.26 -4.65
CA ASP A 184 2.01 -10.05 -3.50
C ASP A 184 1.19 -9.82 -2.23
N MET A 185 0.18 -8.95 -2.30
CA MET A 185 -0.68 -8.65 -1.15
C MET A 185 -1.41 -9.90 -0.63
N ILE A 186 -1.96 -10.73 -1.53
CA ILE A 186 -2.63 -12.00 -1.19
C ILE A 186 -1.64 -12.99 -0.57
N MET A 187 -0.42 -13.07 -1.10
CA MET A 187 0.60 -14.00 -0.61
C MET A 187 1.12 -13.60 0.77
N ILE A 188 1.43 -12.31 0.98
CA ILE A 188 2.00 -11.81 2.22
C ILE A 188 0.95 -11.78 3.34
N SER A 189 -0.30 -11.44 3.04
CA SER A 189 -1.36 -11.41 4.06
C SER A 189 -1.67 -12.76 4.70
N LYS A 190 -1.29 -13.87 4.04
CA LYS A 190 -1.44 -15.23 4.58
C LYS A 190 -0.31 -15.62 5.54
N LYS A 191 0.82 -14.92 5.49
CA LYS A 191 2.06 -15.25 6.22
C LYS A 191 2.31 -14.30 7.39
N ALA A 192 1.97 -13.02 7.23
CA ALA A 192 2.24 -12.00 8.23
C ALA A 192 1.26 -12.08 9.42
N LYS A 193 1.76 -11.84 10.63
CA LYS A 193 0.97 -11.83 11.87
C LYS A 193 0.51 -10.43 12.27
N ASP A 194 1.24 -9.41 11.84
CA ASP A 194 0.97 -8.00 12.13
C ASP A 194 1.41 -7.10 10.97
N ASN A 195 1.13 -5.80 11.08
CA ASN A 195 1.43 -4.81 10.05
C ASN A 195 2.95 -4.61 9.83
N PHE A 196 3.76 -4.76 10.87
CA PHE A 196 5.20 -4.59 10.76
C PHE A 196 5.82 -5.76 10.00
N GLU A 197 5.43 -6.99 10.35
CA GLU A 197 5.82 -8.19 9.62
C GLU A 197 5.30 -8.17 8.18
N PHE A 198 4.07 -7.67 7.96
CA PHE A 198 3.50 -7.51 6.62
C PHE A 198 4.38 -6.61 5.74
N ASN A 199 4.75 -5.42 6.23
CA ASN A 199 5.57 -4.47 5.47
C ASN A 199 6.96 -5.03 5.16
N ASN A 200 7.65 -5.61 6.15
CA ASN A 200 8.99 -6.19 5.91
C ASN A 200 8.94 -7.33 4.89
N LYS A 201 7.93 -8.22 4.98
CA LYS A 201 7.77 -9.32 4.01
C LYS A 201 7.37 -8.80 2.63
N LEU A 202 6.57 -7.75 2.55
CA LEU A 202 6.21 -7.11 1.29
C LEU A 202 7.43 -6.48 0.62
N TYR A 203 8.20 -5.68 1.36
CA TYR A 203 9.42 -5.04 0.86
C TYR A 203 10.45 -6.07 0.43
N PHE A 204 10.55 -7.18 1.16
CA PHE A 204 11.40 -8.30 0.80
C PHE A 204 10.99 -8.93 -0.54
N GLU A 205 9.69 -9.17 -0.73
CA GLU A 205 9.17 -9.78 -1.95
C GLU A 205 9.44 -8.90 -3.18
N ILE A 206 9.20 -7.59 -3.06
CA ILE A 206 9.31 -6.62 -4.15
C ILE A 206 10.71 -6.04 -4.35
N LEU A 207 11.68 -6.39 -3.50
CA LEU A 207 13.09 -6.06 -3.71
C LEU A 207 13.60 -6.82 -4.94
N ILE A 208 14.00 -6.08 -5.98
CA ILE A 208 14.43 -6.61 -7.28
C ILE A 208 15.91 -6.35 -7.58
N ASP A 209 16.53 -5.39 -6.90
CA ASP A 209 17.95 -5.08 -7.05
C ASP A 209 18.50 -4.35 -5.82
N ALA A 210 19.81 -4.41 -5.61
CA ALA A 210 20.50 -3.69 -4.54
C ALA A 210 21.99 -3.51 -4.89
N ASP A 211 22.52 -2.30 -4.72
CA ASP A 211 23.97 -2.09 -4.72
C ASP A 211 24.51 -2.41 -3.32
N PHE A 212 25.49 -3.30 -3.23
CA PHE A 212 26.09 -3.68 -1.95
C PHE A 212 27.58 -4.02 -2.08
N ALA A 213 28.26 -4.00 -0.94
CA ALA A 213 29.65 -4.45 -0.81
C ALA A 213 29.76 -5.47 0.32
N TRP A 214 30.47 -6.57 0.05
CA TRP A 214 30.78 -7.62 1.02
C TRP A 214 32.29 -7.65 1.24
N ASP A 215 32.73 -7.59 2.49
CA ASP A 215 34.15 -7.65 2.87
C ASP A 215 34.49 -8.91 3.70
N GLY A 216 33.69 -9.97 3.53
CA GLY A 216 33.92 -11.22 4.24
C GLY A 216 34.89 -12.17 3.56
N LYS A 217 35.18 -13.26 4.27
CA LYS A 217 36.20 -14.25 3.86
C LYS A 217 35.88 -14.96 2.54
N ASP A 218 34.60 -15.19 2.26
CA ASP A 218 34.15 -15.76 0.98
C ASP A 218 33.59 -14.64 0.12
N GLU A 219 34.39 -14.17 -0.84
CA GLU A 219 34.03 -13.06 -1.74
C GLU A 219 32.80 -13.36 -2.60
N ARG A 220 32.40 -14.64 -2.75
CA ARG A 220 31.25 -15.06 -3.55
C ARG A 220 29.97 -15.28 -2.75
N GLU A 221 29.97 -15.00 -1.45
CA GLU A 221 28.77 -15.22 -0.62
C GLU A 221 27.61 -14.32 -1.07
N PHE A 222 27.91 -13.11 -1.57
CA PHE A 222 26.92 -12.19 -2.10
C PHE A 222 27.39 -11.64 -3.45
N GLU A 223 26.73 -12.07 -4.53
CA GLU A 223 26.98 -11.55 -5.89
C GLU A 223 25.73 -10.88 -6.45
N THR A 224 24.55 -11.31 -6.01
CA THR A 224 23.25 -10.83 -6.48
C THR A 224 22.32 -10.48 -5.33
N VAL A 225 21.30 -9.67 -5.62
CA VAL A 225 20.18 -9.45 -4.68
C VAL A 225 19.47 -10.76 -4.31
N GLN A 226 19.51 -11.77 -5.19
CA GLN A 226 18.92 -13.08 -4.91
C GLN A 226 19.70 -13.81 -3.82
N ASP A 227 21.01 -13.62 -3.72
CA ASP A 227 21.83 -14.19 -2.63
C ASP A 227 21.48 -13.54 -1.29
N ILE A 228 21.28 -12.21 -1.28
CA ILE A 228 20.75 -11.49 -0.12
C ILE A 228 19.38 -12.06 0.27
N LYS A 229 18.44 -12.18 -0.67
CA LYS A 229 17.11 -12.76 -0.39
C LYS A 229 17.23 -14.20 0.12
N ASN A 230 18.09 -15.03 -0.46
CA ASN A 230 18.26 -16.40 0.03
C ASN A 230 18.79 -16.42 1.47
N LYS A 231 19.71 -15.53 1.81
CA LYS A 231 20.28 -15.41 3.16
C LYS A 231 19.28 -14.93 4.20
N PHE A 232 18.49 -13.90 3.87
CA PHE A 232 17.61 -13.21 4.81
C PHE A 232 16.15 -13.68 4.75
N ARG A 233 15.84 -14.76 4.02
CA ARG A 233 14.47 -15.30 3.83
C ARG A 233 13.69 -15.52 5.12
N ASN A 234 14.36 -15.79 6.25
CA ASN A 234 13.73 -16.05 7.54
C ASN A 234 13.99 -14.94 8.58
N THR A 235 14.69 -13.89 8.17
CA THR A 235 15.13 -12.77 9.01
C THR A 235 14.98 -11.46 8.24
N GLU A 236 13.87 -11.31 7.53
CA GLU A 236 13.63 -10.14 6.66
C GLU A 236 13.67 -8.84 7.47
N GLN A 237 13.22 -8.85 8.74
CA GLN A 237 13.31 -7.70 9.63
C GLN A 237 14.75 -7.21 9.85
N ASP A 238 15.75 -8.09 9.79
CA ASP A 238 17.15 -7.72 10.00
C ASP A 238 17.71 -6.99 8.78
N LEU A 239 17.31 -7.42 7.57
CA LEU A 239 17.67 -6.76 6.31
C LEU A 239 17.09 -5.34 6.26
N PHE A 240 15.83 -5.20 6.68
CA PHE A 240 15.15 -3.92 6.66
C PHE A 240 15.41 -3.07 7.89
N ALA A 241 16.16 -3.49 8.91
CA ALA A 241 16.50 -2.60 10.03
C ALA A 241 17.47 -1.45 9.64
N LEU A 242 17.02 -0.55 8.76
CA LEU A 242 17.78 0.51 8.10
C LEU A 242 18.32 1.53 9.10
N ASN A 243 19.38 2.22 8.71
CA ASN A 243 20.09 3.18 9.56
C ASN A 243 19.24 4.42 9.93
N SER A 244 18.12 4.65 9.23
CA SER A 244 17.18 5.74 9.51
C SER A 244 15.75 5.33 9.13
N ILE A 245 14.77 5.71 9.95
CA ILE A 245 13.34 5.54 9.67
C ILE A 245 12.92 6.24 8.38
N TYR A 246 13.62 7.32 8.00
CA TYR A 246 13.35 8.05 6.77
C TYR A 246 13.39 7.17 5.53
N TYR A 247 14.29 6.17 5.48
CA TYR A 247 14.38 5.28 4.33
C TYR A 247 13.15 4.38 4.21
N TYR A 248 12.64 3.89 5.35
CA TYR A 248 11.37 3.15 5.40
C TYR A 248 10.18 4.01 4.97
N ASP A 249 10.11 5.24 5.48
CA ASP A 249 9.07 6.19 5.13
C ASP A 249 9.13 6.55 3.64
N SER A 250 10.33 6.62 3.06
CA SER A 250 10.54 6.88 1.63
C SER A 250 10.04 5.72 0.76
N ILE A 251 10.31 4.47 1.15
CA ILE A 251 9.74 3.29 0.48
C ILE A 251 8.21 3.37 0.52
N TYR A 252 7.65 3.62 1.70
CA TYR A 252 6.20 3.70 1.86
C TYR A 252 5.59 4.82 1.01
N ALA A 253 6.15 6.03 1.07
CA ALA A 253 5.68 7.19 0.32
C ALA A 253 5.72 6.96 -1.19
N GLU A 254 6.77 6.32 -1.70
CA GLU A 254 6.87 5.99 -3.11
C GLU A 254 5.85 4.90 -3.51
N LEU A 255 5.67 3.85 -2.69
CA LEU A 255 4.66 2.81 -2.94
C LEU A 255 3.21 3.33 -2.80
N THR A 256 3.01 4.50 -2.21
CA THR A 256 1.69 5.16 -2.06
C THR A 256 1.53 6.37 -2.99
N ALA A 257 2.54 6.72 -3.79
CA ALA A 257 2.53 7.88 -4.67
C ALA A 257 1.52 7.80 -5.82
N VAL A 258 0.95 6.61 -6.06
CA VAL A 258 -0.10 6.29 -7.04
C VAL A 258 -1.21 5.49 -6.36
N GLY A 259 -2.40 5.43 -6.97
CA GLY A 259 -3.61 4.81 -6.41
C GLY A 259 -4.53 5.84 -5.76
N LEU A 260 -5.31 5.39 -4.77
CA LEU A 260 -6.21 6.26 -4.01
C LEU A 260 -5.40 7.26 -3.16
N GLN A 261 -5.66 8.54 -3.35
CA GLN A 261 -4.98 9.61 -2.63
C GLN A 261 -5.70 9.95 -1.33
N ALA A 262 -4.97 10.52 -0.37
CA ALA A 262 -5.56 11.05 0.85
C ALA A 262 -6.68 12.06 0.55
N THR A 263 -7.74 12.04 1.37
CA THR A 263 -8.78 13.07 1.34
C THR A 263 -8.50 14.13 2.39
N ARG A 264 -8.86 15.39 2.11
CA ARG A 264 -8.78 16.46 3.10
C ARG A 264 -9.99 16.43 4.02
N LEU A 265 -9.75 16.54 5.31
CA LEU A 265 -10.75 16.60 6.37
C LEU A 265 -10.50 17.82 7.26
N ILE A 266 -11.57 18.38 7.81
CA ILE A 266 -11.50 19.41 8.85
C ILE A 266 -11.64 18.75 10.21
N CYS A 267 -10.67 18.95 11.10
CA CYS A 267 -10.75 18.41 12.46
C CYS A 267 -11.88 19.08 13.27
N GLN A 268 -12.73 18.30 13.93
CA GLN A 268 -13.82 18.80 14.78
C GLN A 268 -13.31 19.51 16.05
N GLY A 269 -12.16 19.06 16.58
CA GLY A 269 -11.49 19.68 17.74
C GLY A 269 -10.79 21.00 17.42
N CYS A 270 -9.66 20.94 16.70
CA CYS A 270 -8.83 22.12 16.43
C CYS A 270 -9.18 22.90 15.14
N ARG A 271 -10.20 22.47 14.37
CA ARG A 271 -10.62 23.09 13.10
C ARG A 271 -9.54 23.19 12.01
N THR A 272 -8.42 22.50 12.19
CA THR A 272 -7.33 22.47 11.23
C THR A 272 -7.60 21.43 10.15
N ASP A 273 -7.31 21.79 8.90
CA ASP A 273 -7.32 20.87 7.76
C ASP A 273 -6.18 19.85 7.87
N TYR A 274 -6.49 18.58 7.64
CA TYR A 274 -5.48 17.53 7.56
C TYR A 274 -5.83 16.51 6.48
N GLU A 275 -4.80 15.83 6.00
CA GLU A 275 -4.93 14.74 5.04
C GLU A 275 -5.18 13.43 5.80
N PHE A 276 -6.13 12.65 5.30
CA PHE A 276 -6.49 11.35 5.85
C PHE A 276 -6.54 10.30 4.74
N ASP A 277 -5.71 9.27 4.91
CA ASP A 277 -5.76 8.07 4.10
C ASP A 277 -6.92 7.20 4.57
N VAL A 278 -7.99 7.12 3.78
CA VAL A 278 -9.10 6.19 4.06
C VAL A 278 -8.56 4.77 3.92
N PRO A 279 -8.57 3.94 4.99
CA PRO A 279 -8.04 2.58 4.88
C PRO A 279 -8.83 1.79 3.83
N PHE A 280 -8.16 1.34 2.77
CA PHE A 280 -8.79 0.61 1.67
C PHE A 280 -9.63 -0.59 2.14
N PRO A 281 -9.18 -1.43 3.10
CA PRO A 281 -10.00 -2.54 3.61
C PRO A 281 -11.35 -2.09 4.16
N ASN A 282 -11.39 -0.94 4.84
CA ASN A 282 -12.62 -0.44 5.42
C ASN A 282 -13.54 0.15 4.34
N PHE A 283 -12.97 0.87 3.37
CA PHE A 283 -13.68 1.28 2.15
C PHE A 283 -14.33 0.08 1.45
N PHE A 284 -13.52 -0.94 1.13
CA PHE A 284 -13.94 -2.10 0.37
C PHE A 284 -15.02 -2.90 1.11
N ALA A 285 -14.84 -3.18 2.41
CA ALA A 285 -15.82 -3.88 3.22
C ALA A 285 -17.14 -3.09 3.36
N SER A 286 -17.08 -1.76 3.39
CA SER A 286 -18.26 -0.89 3.42
C SER A 286 -18.99 -0.89 2.07
N ALA A 287 -18.23 -0.82 0.98
CA ALA A 287 -18.76 -0.84 -0.38
C ALA A 287 -19.52 -2.13 -0.69
N LEU A 288 -19.08 -3.29 -0.18
CA LEU A 288 -19.76 -4.58 -0.35
C LEU A 288 -21.14 -4.71 0.36
N ARG A 289 -21.54 -3.71 1.17
CA ARG A 289 -22.85 -3.72 1.83
C ARG A 289 -23.94 -3.29 0.84
N PRO A 290 -25.12 -3.94 0.86
CA PRO A 290 -26.25 -3.46 0.09
C PRO A 290 -26.64 -2.06 0.57
N LYS A 291 -26.99 -1.18 -0.36
CA LYS A 291 -27.52 0.15 -0.04
C LYS A 291 -28.74 0.01 0.87
N THR A 292 -28.66 0.51 2.10
CA THR A 292 -29.86 0.69 2.92
C THR A 292 -30.70 1.75 2.25
N SER A 293 -31.83 1.34 1.65
CA SER A 293 -32.82 2.26 1.10
C SER A 293 -33.33 3.15 2.25
N GLY A 294 -32.88 4.39 2.27
CA GLY A 294 -33.48 5.44 3.09
C GLY A 294 -34.89 5.73 2.57
N SER A 295 -35.85 5.67 3.50
CA SER A 295 -37.27 6.09 3.51
C SER A 295 -38.31 5.36 2.64
N ILE A 296 -39.25 4.69 3.33
CA ILE A 296 -40.68 4.95 3.12
C ILE A 296 -41.23 5.51 4.44
N SER A 297 -41.07 6.82 4.62
CA SER A 297 -42.05 7.61 5.37
C SER A 297 -43.26 7.76 4.46
N GLY A 298 -44.20 6.82 4.54
CA GLY A 298 -45.46 6.84 3.83
C GLY A 298 -46.60 6.69 4.82
N LYS A 299 -47.12 7.82 5.31
CA LYS A 299 -48.48 7.87 5.86
C LYS A 299 -49.42 7.40 4.75
N GLY A 300 -50.03 6.23 4.92
CA GLY A 300 -51.20 5.80 4.18
C GLY A 300 -52.26 5.40 5.19
N ARG A 301 -53.25 6.29 5.39
CA ARG A 301 -54.48 5.97 6.11
C ARG A 301 -55.23 4.88 5.33
N GLY A 302 -55.78 3.93 6.06
CA GLY A 302 -56.83 3.00 5.68
C GLY A 302 -57.44 2.48 6.95
#